data_AF-A0A2N0DCE3-F1
#
_entry.id   AF-A0A2N0DCE3-F1
#
_cell.length_a   1.000
_cell.length_b   1.000
_cell.length_c   1.000
_cell.angle_alpha   90.00
_cell.angle_beta   90.00
_cell.angle_gamma   90.00
#
_symmetry.space_group_name_H-M   'P 1'
#
loop_
_entity.id
_entity.type
_entity.pdbx_description
1 polymer ?
#
loop_
_entity_poly.entity_id
_entity_poly.type
_entity_poly.pdbx_seq_one_letter_code
_entity_poly.pdbx_strand_id
1 'polypeptide(L)' 'MDATSAERLIKVMVHGKTQNLLRIVEEVCRRYPPNEDLEFIRYLLGMIVLATDDGNDEDRH' A
#
# COMPACT_ATOMS: atom_id res chain seq x y z
N MET A 1 16.49 -6.32 -19.16
CA MET A 1 15.27 -5.71 -18.61
C MET A 1 15.29 -4.25 -18.97
N ASP A 2 14.22 -3.72 -19.56
CA ASP A 2 14.05 -2.27 -19.72
C ASP A 2 13.69 -1.61 -18.37
N ALA A 3 13.95 -0.31 -18.25
CA ALA A 3 13.76 0.44 -17.00
C ALA A 3 12.28 0.46 -16.55
N THR A 4 11.35 0.51 -17.51
CA THR A 4 9.91 0.53 -17.26
C THR A 4 9.40 -0.79 -16.66
N SER A 5 9.90 -1.92 -17.17
CA SER A 5 9.61 -3.26 -16.65
C SER A 5 10.19 -3.46 -15.25
N ALA A 6 11.37 -2.90 -14.97
CA ALA A 6 11.96 -2.93 -13.63
C ALA A 6 11.15 -2.07 -12.63
N GLU A 7 10.73 -0.88 -13.04
CA GLU A 7 9.89 0.00 -12.23
C GLU A 7 8.54 -0.65 -11.91
N ARG A 8 7.86 -1.21 -12.91
CA ARG A 8 6.58 -1.91 -12.72
C ARG A 8 6.73 -3.12 -11.79
N LEU A 9 7.80 -3.90 -11.95
CA LEU A 9 8.07 -5.02 -11.05
C LEU A 9 8.22 -4.57 -9.60
N ILE A 10 8.95 -3.47 -9.37
CA ILE A 10 9.11 -2.90 -8.02
C ILE A 10 7.76 -2.41 -7.49
N LYS A 11 6.97 -1.68 -8.28
CA LYS A 11 5.64 -1.20 -7.87
C LYS A 11 4.72 -2.35 -7.45
N VAL A 12 4.60 -3.39 -8.28
CA VAL A 12 3.80 -4.60 -7.98
C VAL A 12 4.28 -5.27 -6.69
N MET A 13 5.60 -5.39 -6.49
CA MET A 13 6.16 -6.00 -5.28
C MET A 13 5.86 -5.16 -4.03
N VAL A 14 6.05 -3.84 -4.11
CA VAL A 14 5.78 -2.91 -3.02
C VAL A 14 4.29 -2.89 -2.70
N HIS A 15 3.41 -2.83 -3.71
CA HIS A 15 1.96 -2.90 -3.54
C HIS A 15 1.55 -4.15 -2.75
N GLY A 16 1.94 -5.34 -3.23
CA GLY A 16 1.56 -6.60 -2.57
C GLY A 16 2.07 -6.72 -1.13
N LYS A 17 3.32 -6.31 -0.87
CA LYS A 17 3.88 -6.31 0.50
C LYS A 17 3.18 -5.32 1.41
N THR A 18 2.90 -4.12 0.92
CA THR A 18 2.25 -3.05 1.69
C THR A 18 0.80 -3.40 1.98
N GLN A 19 0.07 -3.94 1.01
CA GLN A 19 -1.31 -4.38 1.18
C GLN A 19 -1.42 -5.48 2.24
N ASN A 20 -0.48 -6.44 2.27
CA ASN A 20 -0.46 -7.47 3.29
C ASN A 20 -0.18 -6.89 4.68
N LEU A 21 0.78 -5.95 4.79
CA LEU A 21 1.08 -5.28 6.06
C LEU A 21 -0.09 -4.42 6.55
N LEU A 22 -0.76 -3.71 5.65
CA LEU A 22 -1.94 -2.90 5.96
C LEU A 22 -3.04 -3.75 6.59
N ARG A 23 -3.34 -4.94 6.04
CA ARG A 23 -4.32 -5.87 6.60
C ARG A 23 -3.96 -6.31 8.03
N ILE A 24 -2.68 -6.54 8.31
CA ILE A 24 -2.22 -6.90 9.65
C ILE A 24 -2.43 -5.73 10.61
N VAL A 25 -2.06 -4.51 10.20
CA VAL A 25 -2.22 -3.31 11.04
C VAL A 25 -3.70 -3.01 11.29
N GLU A 26 -4.57 -3.15 10.29
CA GLU A 26 -6.02 -3.03 10.43
C GLU A 26 -6.58 -4.01 11.46
N GLU A 27 -6.12 -5.26 11.44
CA GLU A 27 -6.52 -6.28 12.44
C GLU A 27 -6.08 -5.89 13.85
N VAL A 28 -4.86 -5.36 14.00
CA VAL A 28 -4.33 -4.88 15.29
C VAL A 28 -5.14 -3.68 15.79
N CYS A 29 -5.36 -2.67 14.95
CA CYS A 29 -6.19 -1.50 15.29
C CYS A 29 -7.61 -1.91 15.71
N ARG A 30 -8.19 -2.95 15.11
CA ARG A 30 -9.51 -3.46 15.45
C ARG A 30 -9.55 -4.19 16.80
N ARG A 31 -8.48 -4.91 17.14
CA ARG A 31 -8.45 -5.84 18.28
C ARG A 31 -7.96 -5.21 19.57
N TYR A 32 -7.12 -4.18 19.48
CA TYR A 32 -6.49 -3.53 20.62
C TYR A 32 -7.02 -2.10 20.81
N PRO A 33 -6.86 -1.51 22.02
CA PRO A 33 -7.25 -0.12 22.24
C PRO A 33 -6.60 0.82 21.22
N PRO A 34 -7.27 1.95 20.90
CA PRO A 34 -6.74 2.92 19.95
C PRO A 34 -5.33 3.38 20.34
N ASN A 35 -4.44 3.45 19.34
CA ASN A 35 -3.08 3.91 19.48
C ASN A 35 -2.74 4.81 18.29
N GLU A 36 -2.33 6.04 18.56
CA GLU A 36 -2.09 7.07 17.54
C GLU A 36 -1.00 6.66 16.53
N ASP A 37 0.06 6.00 16.98
CA ASP A 37 1.13 5.52 16.11
C ASP A 37 0.63 4.45 15.14
N LEU A 38 -0.19 3.51 15.61
CA LEU A 38 -0.79 2.47 14.75
C LEU A 38 -1.76 3.06 13.74
N GLU A 39 -2.57 4.05 14.14
CA GLU A 39 -3.46 4.76 13.23
C GLU A 39 -2.67 5.53 12.16
N PHE A 40 -1.55 6.16 12.54
CA PHE A 40 -0.66 6.83 11.62
C PHE A 40 0.02 5.85 10.66
N ILE A 41 0.50 4.70 11.15
CA ILE A 41 1.06 3.63 10.32
C ILE A 41 0.02 3.10 9.34
N ARG A 42 -1.23 2.87 9.79
CA ARG A 42 -2.34 2.45 8.92
C ARG A 42 -2.55 3.45 7.79
N TYR A 43 -2.57 4.75 8.12
CA TYR A 43 -2.70 5.83 7.15
C TYR A 43 -1.56 5.81 6.10
N LEU A 44 -0.30 5.74 6.54
CA LEU A 44 0.86 5.71 5.64
C LEU A 44 0.83 4.48 4.71
N LEU A 45 0.48 3.31 5.23
CA LEU A 45 0.38 2.09 4.44
C LEU A 45 -0.73 2.20 3.39
N GLY A 46 -1.88 2.79 3.75
CA GLY A 46 -2.95 3.08 2.79
C GLY A 46 -2.49 4.00 1.66
N MET A 47 -1.74 5.06 1.98
CA MET A 47 -1.17 5.97 0.97
C MET A 47 -0.20 5.26 0.02
N ILE A 48 0.64 4.34 0.52
CA ILE A 48 1.56 3.57 -0.33
C ILE A 48 0.80 2.60 -1.24
N VAL A 49 -0.25 1.94 -0.73
CA VAL A 49 -1.11 1.07 -1.56
C VAL A 49 -1.72 1.88 -2.71
N LEU A 50 -2.28 3.06 -2.42
CA LEU A 50 -2.86 3.95 -3.44
C LEU A 50 -1.82 4.43 -4.46
N ALA A 51 -0.61 4.78 -4.01
CA ALA A 51 0.46 5.26 -4.90
C ALA A 51 1.07 4.14 -5.77
N THR A 52 0.83 2.88 -5.43
CA THR A 52 1.35 1.71 -6.15
C THR A 52 0.26 0.89 -6.82
N ASP A 53 -0.98 1.34 -6.77
CA ASP A 53 -2.10 0.77 -7.50
C ASP A 53 -2.04 1.29 -8.95
N ASP A 54 -1.56 0.45 -9.87
CA ASP A 54 -1.41 0.79 -11.29
C ASP A 54 -2.79 0.94 -12.01
N GLY A 55 -3.92 0.76 -11.31
CA GLY A 55 -5.28 0.85 -11.86
C GLY A 55 -5.95 2.21 -11.68
N ASN A 56 -5.50 3.26 -12.38
CA ASN A 56 -6.40 4.40 -12.74
C ASN A 56 -5.88 5.41 -13.79
N ASP A 57 -4.69 5.26 -14.36
CA ASP A 57 -4.18 6.25 -15.34
C ASP A 57 -4.56 5.96 -16.81
N GLU A 58 -5.10 4.78 -17.13
CA GLU A 58 -5.53 4.45 -18.51
C GLU A 58 -6.96 4.91 -18.87
N ASP A 59 -7.77 5.38 -17.91
CA ASP A 59 -9.16 5.86 -18.15
C ASP A 59 -9.32 7.40 -18.06
N ARG A 60 -8.22 8.16 -18.19
CA ARG A 60 -8.21 9.64 -18.16
C ARG A 60 -7.60 10.31 -19.40
N HIS A 61 -7.91 9.79 -20.59
CA HIS A 61 -7.66 10.52 -21.85
C HIS A 61 -8.82 10.45 -22.83
#